data_AF-A0ABD3WY01-F1
#
_entry.id   AF-A0ABD3WY01-F1
#
_cell.length_a   1.000
_cell.length_b   1.000
_cell.length_c   1.000
_cell.angle_alpha   90.00
_cell.angle_beta   90.00
_cell.angle_gamma   90.00
#
_symmetry.space_group_name_H-M   'P 1'
#
loop_
_entity.id
_entity.type
_entity.pdbx_description
1 polymer ?
#
loop_
_entity_poly.entity_id
_entity_poly.type
_entity_poly.pdbx_seq_one_letter_code
_entity_poly.pdbx_strand_id
1 'polypeptide(L)'
;MKTMDGMDIFSCGSVNTFNKPWENSEVKSGSLCLIQQCGGITRKTHVFVRVYRSSFQHYAVIYKDQKFSAQSGYMSLKNCTVCKCEHNNNQLRVTLNNFEGNGLIFECRTKLEVQDWIDALQPNSLHTPHPNRSTSPLPTIPRTLLMPSLTEESESEEGQ
;
A
#
# COMPACT_ATOMS: atom_id res chain seq x y z
N MET A 1 21.03 47.32 -6.11
CA MET A 1 21.19 47.26 -4.64
C MET A 1 19.79 47.31 -4.04
N LYS A 2 19.52 46.41 -3.08
CA LYS A 2 18.28 46.12 -2.34
C LYS A 2 17.23 45.19 -2.98
N THR A 3 17.09 44.07 -2.26
CA THR A 3 16.16 42.93 -2.24
C THR A 3 14.83 43.27 -1.56
N MET A 4 13.82 42.42 -1.77
CA MET A 4 12.82 41.84 -0.82
C MET A 4 11.56 41.45 -1.61
N ASP A 5 11.30 40.16 -1.84
CA ASP A 5 10.50 39.22 -1.01
C ASP A 5 8.98 39.34 -1.22
N GLY A 6 8.34 38.25 -1.65
CA GLY A 6 6.89 38.14 -1.80
C GLY A 6 6.43 36.78 -2.32
N MET A 7 6.24 35.85 -1.38
CA MET A 7 5.71 34.49 -1.55
C MET A 7 4.24 34.42 -2.00
N ASP A 8 3.92 33.22 -2.48
CA ASP A 8 2.70 32.64 -3.05
C ASP A 8 1.36 32.95 -2.36
N ILE A 9 0.28 33.15 -3.16
CA ILE A 9 -1.07 32.59 -2.89
C ILE A 9 -1.80 32.38 -4.24
N PHE A 10 -1.71 31.20 -4.85
CA PHE A 10 -2.75 30.76 -5.79
C PHE A 10 -3.85 30.07 -5.01
N SER A 11 -4.80 30.89 -4.55
CA SER A 11 -6.13 30.46 -4.15
C SER A 11 -6.93 30.20 -5.44
N CYS A 12 -7.32 28.95 -5.69
CA CYS A 12 -8.42 28.67 -6.62
C CYS A 12 -9.54 28.02 -5.81
N GLY A 13 -10.55 28.82 -5.50
CA GLY A 13 -11.78 28.40 -4.85
C GLY A 13 -12.64 27.52 -5.77
N SER A 14 -13.39 26.64 -5.10
CA SER A 14 -14.27 25.60 -5.63
C SER A 14 -15.32 26.06 -6.64
N VAL A 15 -15.61 25.19 -7.61
CA VAL A 15 -16.92 25.09 -8.25
C VAL A 15 -17.34 23.62 -8.33
N ASN A 16 -18.42 23.30 -7.61
CA ASN A 16 -19.26 22.10 -7.65
C ASN A 16 -18.72 20.89 -8.41
N THR A 17 -18.10 19.97 -7.69
CA THR A 17 -17.84 18.62 -8.21
C THR A 17 -18.91 17.69 -7.65
N PHE A 18 -19.75 17.15 -8.54
CA PHE A 18 -20.44 15.89 -8.26
C PHE A 18 -19.37 14.91 -7.75
N ASN A 19 -19.32 14.71 -6.43
CA ASN A 19 -18.36 13.80 -5.80
C ASN A 19 -18.55 12.43 -6.45
N LYS A 20 -17.64 12.06 -7.36
CA LYS A 20 -17.62 10.70 -7.88
C LYS A 20 -17.24 9.83 -6.68
N PRO A 21 -17.99 8.78 -6.35
CA PRO A 21 -17.75 8.00 -5.13
C PRO A 21 -16.34 7.39 -5.05
N TRP A 22 -15.60 7.39 -6.16
CA TRP A 22 -14.24 6.90 -6.29
C TRP A 22 -13.16 7.93 -5.91
N GLU A 23 -13.47 9.24 -5.84
CA GLU A 23 -12.50 10.27 -5.43
C GLU A 23 -12.09 10.10 -3.96
N ASN A 24 -13.01 9.62 -3.12
CA ASN A 24 -12.74 9.33 -1.71
C ASN A 24 -11.82 8.12 -1.48
N SER A 25 -11.45 7.40 -2.54
CA SER A 25 -10.57 6.22 -2.47
C SER A 25 -9.19 6.47 -3.07
N GLU A 26 -8.90 7.67 -3.60
CA GLU A 26 -7.57 7.98 -4.12
C GLU A 26 -6.58 8.18 -2.96
N VAL A 27 -5.51 7.36 -2.93
CA VAL A 27 -4.46 7.43 -1.91
C VAL A 27 -3.35 8.38 -2.31
N LYS A 28 -2.95 8.31 -3.58
CA LYS A 28 -1.84 9.11 -4.12
C LYS A 28 -1.97 9.21 -5.63
N SER A 29 -1.64 10.37 -6.18
CA SER A 29 -1.46 10.54 -7.61
C SER A 29 -0.26 11.43 -7.93
N GLY A 30 0.30 11.27 -9.12
CA GLY A 30 1.42 12.08 -9.57
C GLY A 30 2.13 11.53 -10.79
N SER A 31 3.09 12.31 -11.29
CA SER A 31 3.91 11.95 -12.44
C SER A 31 5.12 11.11 -12.02
N LEU A 32 5.34 10.01 -12.73
CA LEU A 32 6.50 9.12 -12.59
C LEU A 32 7.09 8.85 -13.98
N CYS A 33 8.33 8.37 -14.01
CA CYS A 33 8.96 7.86 -15.23
C CYS A 33 8.97 6.33 -15.20
N LEU A 34 8.21 5.68 -16.09
CA LEU A 34 8.26 4.23 -16.26
C LEU A 34 9.50 3.85 -17.07
N ILE A 35 10.33 2.98 -16.51
CA ILE A 35 11.54 2.44 -17.13
C ILE A 35 11.23 1.03 -17.67
N GLN A 36 11.44 0.83 -18.96
CA GLN A 36 11.22 -0.44 -19.65
C GLN A 36 12.50 -0.88 -20.35
N GLN A 37 12.89 -2.14 -20.18
CA GLN A 37 13.97 -2.76 -20.95
C GLN A 37 13.36 -3.55 -22.11
N CYS A 38 13.78 -3.27 -23.34
CA CYS A 38 13.36 -3.98 -24.53
C CYS A 38 14.57 -4.25 -25.41
N GLY A 39 14.96 -5.52 -25.56
CA GLY A 39 16.10 -5.92 -26.39
C GLY A 39 17.43 -5.26 -26.01
N GLY A 40 17.71 -5.12 -24.71
CA GLY A 40 18.91 -4.46 -24.19
C GLY A 40 18.85 -2.93 -24.17
N ILE A 41 17.81 -2.31 -24.76
CA ILE A 41 17.62 -0.86 -24.76
C ILE A 41 16.70 -0.48 -23.60
N THR A 42 17.14 0.50 -22.80
CA THR A 42 16.31 1.09 -21.75
C THR A 42 15.53 2.28 -22.30
N ARG A 43 14.20 2.22 -22.23
CA ARG A 43 13.29 3.33 -22.59
C ARG A 43 12.66 3.91 -21.33
N LYS A 44 12.60 5.25 -21.26
CA LYS A 44 11.91 5.99 -20.21
C LYS A 44 10.66 6.64 -20.78
N THR A 45 9.53 6.42 -20.13
CA THR A 45 8.23 6.99 -20.54
C THR A 45 7.64 7.76 -19.38
N HIS A 46 7.31 9.04 -19.57
CA HIS A 46 6.57 9.81 -18.57
C HIS A 46 5.15 9.27 -18.46
N VAL A 47 4.71 9.00 -17.24
CA VAL A 47 3.37 8.49 -16.95
C VAL A 47 2.76 9.25 -15.78
N PHE A 48 1.44 9.35 -15.76
CA PHE A 48 0.68 9.79 -14.60
C PHE A 48 0.09 8.58 -13.91
N VAL A 49 0.36 8.39 -12.62
CA VAL A 49 -0.11 7.25 -11.85
C VAL A 49 -1.12 7.73 -10.82
N ARG A 50 -2.22 6.98 -10.69
CA ARG A 50 -3.22 7.16 -9.62
C ARG A 50 -3.39 5.86 -8.88
N VAL A 51 -3.29 5.90 -7.56
CA VAL A 51 -3.46 4.75 -6.68
C VAL A 51 -4.78 4.89 -5.95
N TYR A 52 -5.61 3.87 -6.05
CA TYR A 52 -6.91 3.79 -5.40
C TYR A 52 -6.92 2.64 -4.40
N ARG A 53 -7.41 2.92 -3.18
CA ARG A 53 -7.55 1.95 -2.11
C ARG A 53 -8.93 2.07 -1.49
N SER A 54 -9.63 0.95 -1.45
CA SER A 54 -10.89 0.75 -0.74
C SER A 54 -10.77 -0.48 0.15
N SER A 55 -11.80 -0.75 0.97
CA SER A 55 -11.85 -1.93 1.83
C SER A 55 -11.77 -3.26 1.06
N PHE A 56 -12.10 -3.26 -0.23
CA PHE A 56 -12.18 -4.47 -1.06
C PHE A 56 -11.14 -4.51 -2.19
N GLN A 57 -10.53 -3.38 -2.54
CA GLN A 57 -9.67 -3.28 -3.70
C GLN A 57 -8.52 -2.30 -3.49
N HIS A 58 -7.34 -2.68 -3.97
CA HIS A 58 -6.17 -1.83 -4.04
C HIS A 58 -5.57 -1.96 -5.44
N TYR A 59 -5.50 -0.86 -6.17
CA TYR A 59 -5.07 -0.87 -7.57
C TYR A 59 -4.45 0.47 -7.97
N ALA A 60 -3.65 0.44 -9.02
CA ALA A 60 -3.13 1.64 -9.65
C ALA A 60 -3.54 1.70 -11.12
N VAL A 61 -3.78 2.93 -11.59
CA VAL A 61 -4.04 3.24 -12.99
C VAL A 61 -2.91 4.11 -13.51
N ILE A 62 -2.33 3.72 -14.64
CA ILE A 62 -1.18 4.36 -15.26
C ILE A 62 -1.64 4.97 -16.58
N TYR A 63 -1.54 6.28 -16.71
CA TYR A 63 -1.85 7.01 -17.94
C TYR A 63 -0.55 7.43 -18.62
N LYS A 64 -0.41 7.11 -19.91
CA LYS A 64 0.76 7.55 -20.69
C LYS A 64 0.76 9.06 -20.98
N ASP A 65 -0.42 9.67 -21.00
CA ASP A 65 -0.60 11.11 -21.16
C ASP A 65 -1.40 11.69 -20.00
N GLN A 66 -1.02 12.88 -19.52
CA GLN A 66 -1.74 13.61 -18.48
C GLN A 66 -3.20 13.93 -18.88
N LYS A 67 -3.51 13.90 -20.18
CA LYS A 67 -4.86 14.13 -20.73
C LYS A 67 -5.82 12.95 -20.57
N PHE A 68 -5.55 12.01 -19.65
CA PHE A 68 -6.39 10.83 -19.38
C PHE A 68 -6.78 10.09 -20.67
N SER A 69 -5.79 9.78 -21.52
CA SER A 69 -6.05 9.10 -22.78
C SER A 69 -6.62 7.69 -22.55
N ALA A 70 -7.36 7.17 -23.54
CA ALA A 70 -7.99 5.85 -23.50
C ALA A 70 -6.99 4.69 -23.29
N GLN A 71 -5.70 4.92 -23.50
CA GLN A 71 -4.64 3.93 -23.25
C GLN A 71 -4.12 4.07 -21.82
N SER A 72 -4.91 3.55 -20.87
CA SER A 72 -4.51 3.41 -19.47
C SER A 72 -4.13 1.96 -19.17
N GLY A 73 -3.03 1.78 -18.42
CA GLY A 73 -2.65 0.50 -17.83
C GLY A 73 -3.32 0.37 -16.46
N TYR A 74 -3.89 -0.81 -16.18
CA TYR A 74 -4.44 -1.14 -14.87
C TYR A 74 -3.54 -2.17 -14.19
N MET A 75 -3.21 -1.95 -12.92
CA MET A 75 -2.46 -2.91 -12.11
C MET A 75 -3.15 -3.18 -10.78
N SER A 76 -3.39 -4.45 -10.49
CA SER A 76 -3.86 -4.89 -9.17
C SER A 76 -2.68 -4.92 -8.19
N LEU A 77 -2.84 -4.25 -7.05
CA LEU A 77 -1.83 -4.16 -5.99
C LEU A 77 -2.12 -5.11 -4.82
N LYS A 78 -3.01 -6.10 -5.00
CA LYS A 78 -3.34 -7.08 -3.94
C LYS A 78 -2.18 -8.02 -3.64
N ASN A 79 -1.53 -8.50 -4.69
CA ASN A 79 -0.43 -9.48 -4.64
C ASN A 79 0.77 -8.92 -5.39
N CYS A 80 1.30 -7.79 -4.92
CA CYS A 80 2.52 -7.21 -5.45
C CYS A 80 3.56 -7.03 -4.35
N THR A 81 4.82 -7.01 -4.75
CA THR A 81 5.93 -6.61 -3.90
C THR A 81 6.46 -5.30 -4.45
N VAL A 82 6.57 -4.30 -3.57
CA VAL A 82 7.14 -3.00 -3.92
C VAL A 82 8.45 -2.86 -3.15
N CYS A 83 9.53 -2.55 -3.85
CA CYS A 83 10.82 -2.35 -3.23
C CYS A 83 11.58 -1.19 -3.86
N LYS A 84 12.46 -0.58 -3.08
CA LYS A 84 13.43 0.40 -3.60
C LYS A 84 14.50 -0.34 -4.41
N CYS A 85 14.90 0.22 -5.54
CA CYS A 85 16.01 -0.32 -6.33
C CYS A 85 17.35 -0.03 -5.63
N GLU A 86 18.21 -1.05 -5.44
CA GLU A 86 19.49 -0.91 -4.73
C GLU A 86 20.47 0.06 -5.42
N HIS A 87 20.53 0.01 -6.75
CA HIS A 87 21.49 0.81 -7.53
C HIS A 87 21.03 2.24 -7.79
N ASN A 88 19.75 2.57 -7.61
CA ASN A 88 19.18 3.87 -7.94
C ASN A 88 18.21 4.34 -6.87
N ASN A 89 18.64 5.32 -6.09
CA ASN A 89 17.89 5.81 -4.93
C ASN A 89 16.56 6.51 -5.25
N ASN A 90 16.34 6.88 -6.51
CA ASN A 90 15.11 7.51 -6.98
C ASN A 90 14.16 6.49 -7.66
N GLN A 91 14.50 5.20 -7.65
CA GLN A 91 13.74 4.18 -8.36
C GLN A 91 13.10 3.19 -7.39
N LEU A 92 11.89 2.78 -7.75
CA LEU A 92 11.16 1.70 -7.10
C LEU A 92 10.76 0.66 -8.14
N ARG A 93 10.69 -0.59 -7.72
CA ARG A 93 10.24 -1.73 -8.53
C ARG A 93 8.95 -2.27 -7.93
N VAL A 94 7.95 -2.45 -8.79
CA VAL A 94 6.69 -3.13 -8.46
C VAL A 94 6.66 -4.47 -9.19
N THR A 95 6.83 -5.56 -8.46
CA THR A 95 6.74 -6.92 -8.99
C THR A 95 5.33 -7.44 -8.75
N LEU A 96 4.60 -7.74 -9.82
CA LEU A 96 3.27 -8.33 -9.75
C LEU A 96 3.39 -9.85 -9.75
N ASN A 97 2.67 -10.56 -8.89
CA ASN A 97 2.80 -12.03 -8.75
C ASN A 97 2.50 -12.82 -10.05
N ASN A 98 1.72 -12.24 -10.96
CA ASN A 98 1.35 -12.87 -12.24
C ASN A 98 2.30 -12.50 -13.39
N PHE A 99 3.36 -11.72 -13.11
CA PHE A 99 4.33 -11.28 -14.10
C PHE A 99 5.64 -12.00 -13.82
N GLU A 100 5.90 -13.09 -14.54
CA GLU A 100 7.14 -13.85 -14.42
C GLU A 100 8.35 -12.92 -14.69
N GLY A 101 9.07 -12.59 -13.62
CA GLY A 101 10.43 -12.04 -13.67
C GLY A 101 10.59 -10.55 -13.93
N ASN A 102 9.66 -9.87 -14.61
CA ASN A 102 9.83 -8.47 -15.02
C ASN A 102 8.84 -7.53 -14.29
N GLY A 103 9.24 -7.05 -13.11
CA GLY A 103 8.52 -5.98 -12.42
C GLY A 103 8.53 -4.65 -13.18
N LEU A 104 7.57 -3.78 -12.92
CA LEU A 104 7.55 -2.41 -13.41
C LEU A 104 8.53 -1.56 -12.60
N ILE A 105 9.42 -0.84 -13.27
CA ILE A 105 10.35 0.08 -12.59
C ILE A 105 9.89 1.50 -12.82
N PHE A 106 9.64 2.22 -11.73
CA PHE A 106 9.31 3.64 -11.75
C PHE A 106 10.44 4.45 -11.17
N GLU A 107 10.71 5.60 -11.78
CA GLU A 107 11.63 6.61 -11.30
C GLU A 107 10.83 7.82 -10.83
N CYS A 108 11.01 8.18 -9.56
CA CYS A 108 10.46 9.36 -8.92
C CYS A 108 11.29 10.60 -9.28
N ARG A 109 10.70 11.79 -9.15
CA ARG A 109 11.41 13.05 -9.41
C ARG A 109 12.49 13.28 -8.37
N THR A 110 12.23 12.90 -7.12
CA THR A 110 13.20 13.02 -6.02
C THR A 110 13.28 11.73 -5.21
N LYS A 111 14.42 11.53 -4.54
CA LYS A 111 14.62 10.41 -3.59
C LYS A 111 13.64 10.42 -2.42
N LEU A 112 13.11 11.60 -2.06
CA LEU A 112 12.21 11.76 -0.91
C LEU A 112 10.83 11.16 -1.20
N GLU A 113 10.38 11.26 -2.44
CA GLU A 113 9.07 10.75 -2.87
C GLU A 113 9.03 9.21 -2.96
N VAL A 114 10.19 8.55 -3.03
CA VAL A 114 10.26 7.10 -3.24
C VAL A 114 9.56 6.34 -2.12
N GLN A 115 9.80 6.73 -0.86
CA GLN A 115 9.17 6.05 0.27
C GLN A 115 7.65 6.26 0.25
N ASP A 116 7.18 7.49 0.01
CA ASP A 116 5.75 7.78 -0.09
C ASP A 116 5.06 6.96 -1.19
N TRP A 117 5.75 6.75 -2.32
CA TRP A 117 5.24 5.92 -3.40
C TRP A 117 5.27 4.42 -3.06
N ILE A 118 6.30 3.95 -2.35
CA ILE A 118 6.33 2.58 -1.83
C ILE A 118 5.14 2.36 -0.91
N ASP A 119 4.91 3.24 0.07
CA ASP A 119 3.82 3.10 1.04
C ASP A 119 2.43 3.15 0.37
N ALA A 120 2.28 3.99 -0.65
CA ALA A 120 1.06 4.07 -1.44
C ALA A 120 0.81 2.79 -2.26
N LEU A 121 1.86 2.20 -2.85
CA LEU A 121 1.73 1.02 -3.72
C LEU A 121 1.76 -0.31 -2.97
N GLN A 122 2.30 -0.35 -1.75
CA GLN A 122 2.43 -1.53 -0.91
C GLN A 122 1.05 -2.11 -0.56
N PRO A 123 0.84 -3.43 -0.65
CA PRO A 123 -0.33 -4.07 -0.07
C PRO A 123 -0.34 -3.92 1.46
N ASN A 124 -1.52 -3.67 2.05
CA ASN A 124 -1.68 -3.54 3.52
C ASN A 124 -1.17 -4.76 4.31
N SER A 125 -1.18 -5.95 3.70
CA SER A 125 -0.70 -7.19 4.33
C SER A 125 0.81 -7.25 4.54
N LEU A 126 1.57 -6.33 3.93
CA LEU A 126 3.04 -6.29 3.99
C LEU A 126 3.57 -5.06 4.73
N HIS A 127 2.73 -4.34 5.48
CA HIS A 127 3.23 -3.45 6.52
C HIS A 127 3.88 -4.35 7.58
N THR A 128 5.17 -4.61 7.43
CA THR A 128 6.01 -5.03 8.55
C THR A 128 5.79 -4.00 9.65
N PRO A 129 5.32 -4.42 10.84
CA PRO A 129 5.23 -3.49 11.95
C PRO A 129 6.63 -2.93 12.18
N HIS A 130 6.75 -1.61 12.19
CA HIS A 130 7.93 -0.94 12.71
C HIS A 130 8.32 -1.60 14.05
N PRO A 131 9.57 -2.03 14.27
CA PRO A 131 9.97 -2.69 15.52
C PRO A 131 9.99 -1.78 16.76
N ASN A 132 9.40 -0.58 16.70
CA ASN A 132 9.37 0.36 17.82
C ASN A 132 7.93 0.80 18.16
N ARG A 133 7.12 -0.13 18.67
CA ARG A 133 6.04 0.17 19.63
C ARG A 133 5.74 -1.06 20.50
N SER A 134 6.55 -1.25 21.55
CA SER A 134 6.04 -1.75 22.82
C SER A 134 4.94 -0.78 23.30
N THR A 135 3.81 -1.18 23.89
CA THR A 135 3.49 -2.38 24.65
C THR A 135 1.96 -2.52 24.62
N SER A 136 1.43 -3.69 24.27
CA SER A 136 0.06 -4.07 24.64
C SER A 136 0.11 -5.47 25.22
N PRO A 137 -0.34 -5.70 26.47
CA PRO A 137 -0.28 -7.01 27.09
C PRO A 137 -1.30 -7.94 26.43
N LEU A 138 -0.87 -9.14 26.05
CA LEU A 138 -1.76 -10.21 25.60
C LEU A 138 -2.78 -10.54 26.71
N PRO A 139 -4.03 -10.91 26.34
CA PRO A 139 -4.97 -11.47 27.32
C PRO A 139 -4.40 -12.79 27.83
N THR A 140 -4.08 -12.82 29.12
CA THR A 140 -3.65 -14.05 29.79
C THR A 140 -4.85 -14.97 29.87
N ILE A 141 -4.77 -16.14 29.23
CA ILE A 141 -5.77 -17.20 29.36
C ILE A 141 -5.70 -17.70 30.80
N PRO A 142 -6.73 -17.56 31.65
CA PRO A 142 -6.71 -18.15 32.97
C PRO A 142 -6.77 -19.67 32.82
N ARG A 143 -5.65 -20.34 33.11
CA ARG A 143 -5.59 -21.80 33.24
C ARG A 143 -6.15 -22.20 34.60
N THR A 144 -7.43 -22.50 34.68
CA THR A 144 -7.98 -23.40 35.71
C THR A 144 -9.11 -24.22 35.12
N LEU A 145 -8.78 -25.40 34.61
CA LEU A 145 -9.74 -26.50 34.48
C LEU A 145 -9.74 -27.21 35.84
N LEU A 146 -10.63 -26.80 36.74
CA LEU A 146 -10.91 -27.58 37.94
C LEU A 146 -11.97 -28.62 37.56
N MET A 147 -11.54 -29.85 37.33
CA MET A 147 -12.44 -30.99 37.14
C MET A 147 -13.04 -31.38 38.50
N PRO A 148 -14.37 -31.43 38.67
CA PRO A 148 -14.96 -32.04 39.86
C PRO A 148 -14.70 -33.55 39.83
N SER A 149 -14.09 -34.08 40.89
CA SER A 149 -13.97 -35.52 41.12
C SER A 149 -15.35 -36.10 41.40
N LEU A 150 -15.76 -37.07 40.58
CA LEU A 150 -16.97 -37.87 40.77
C LEU A 150 -16.73 -38.80 41.97
N THR A 151 -17.48 -38.62 43.06
CA THR A 151 -17.46 -39.53 44.20
C THR A 151 -18.31 -40.75 43.87
N GLU A 152 -17.72 -41.94 43.91
CA GLU A 152 -18.43 -43.21 43.81
C GLU A 152 -19.14 -43.49 45.14
N GLU A 153 -20.48 -43.45 45.17
CA GLU A 153 -21.26 -44.03 46.27
C GLU A 153 -21.50 -45.50 45.96
N SER A 154 -20.76 -46.35 46.67
CA SER A 154 -21.13 -47.74 46.92
C SER A 154 -21.85 -47.77 48.27
N GLU A 155 -23.11 -48.17 48.32
CA GLU A 155 -23.70 -48.64 49.58
C GLU A 155 -24.45 -49.94 49.34
N SER A 156 -23.98 -50.95 50.07
CA SER A 156 -24.41 -52.33 50.08
C SER A 156 -25.69 -52.50 50.89
N GLU A 157 -26.42 -53.56 50.54
CA GLU A 157 -27.51 -54.19 51.31
C GLU A 157 -27.19 -54.35 52.81
N GLU A 158 -28.17 -54.14 53.68
CA GLU A 158 -28.60 -55.15 54.66
C GLU A 158 -29.86 -54.73 55.46
N GLY A 159 -30.84 -55.64 55.50
CA GLY A 159 -31.50 -56.02 56.76
C GLY A 159 -32.80 -55.32 57.18
N GLN A 160 -33.94 -55.88 56.80
CA GLN A 160 -34.94 -56.42 57.74
C GLN A 160 -36.00 -57.28 57.04
#